data_AF-A0A679JMW6-F1
#
_entry.id   AF-A0A679JMW6-F1
#
_cell.length_a   1.000
_cell.length_b   1.000
_cell.length_c   1.000
_cell.angle_alpha   90.00
_cell.angle_beta   90.00
_cell.angle_gamma   90.00
#
_symmetry.space_group_name_H-M   'P 1'
#
loop_
_entity.id
_entity.type
_entity.pdbx_description
1 polymer ?
#
loop_
_entity_poly.entity_id
_entity_poly.type
_entity_poly.pdbx_seq_one_letter_code
_entity_poly.pdbx_strand_id
1 'polypeptide(L)'
;MPQLDATPDLPEGFGYKVKWFAVRTPDPAVVLDALGLVPEAAANWSTGLAASYRRSASDDVAKWVFASPAIGGWVFLVGTALPYPINTEDGDHGGIGRAFDQVFERLKSRFEEVQFFGSYRVVGFVAWARAIRGEPDRVFAFGDGSVYANAGQQAPEEAALGFPRLDGLSVSDATDRIFALAEEQDAQQAALKASGVPAREAFALVRQGKAGAIPDEGDVVALAGLWSVNPTQLDDGGQSQEPGTGLVARLPKHMMRAPMDSDDGHIEASA
;
A
#
# COMPACT_ATOMS: atom_id res chain seq x y z
N MET A 1 -12.29 -19.64 -11.86
CA MET A 1 -12.97 -18.59 -11.08
C MET A 1 -12.76 -18.88 -9.58
N PRO A 2 -12.64 -17.88 -8.70
CA PRO A 2 -12.75 -18.11 -7.25
C PRO A 2 -14.16 -18.61 -6.90
N GLN A 3 -14.28 -19.36 -5.82
CA GLN A 3 -15.57 -19.66 -5.23
C GLN A 3 -15.95 -18.46 -4.37
N LEU A 4 -17.04 -17.79 -4.72
CA LEU A 4 -17.51 -16.57 -4.06
C LEU A 4 -18.83 -16.86 -3.34
N ASP A 5 -18.99 -16.30 -2.15
CA ASP A 5 -20.21 -16.40 -1.34
C ASP A 5 -20.75 -14.99 -1.09
N ALA A 6 -22.03 -14.78 -1.37
CA ALA A 6 -22.71 -13.50 -1.16
C ALA A 6 -23.48 -13.44 0.17
N THR A 7 -23.30 -14.41 1.06
CA THR A 7 -23.86 -14.40 2.41
C THR A 7 -23.04 -13.45 3.30
N PRO A 8 -23.62 -12.37 3.85
CA PRO A 8 -22.88 -11.43 4.67
C PRO A 8 -22.17 -12.10 5.85
N ASP A 9 -20.90 -11.78 6.06
CA ASP A 9 -20.07 -12.22 7.18
C ASP A 9 -19.39 -11.02 7.85
N LEU A 10 -18.78 -11.28 9.01
CA LEU A 10 -18.05 -10.27 9.75
C LEU A 10 -16.71 -9.93 9.05
N PRO A 11 -16.20 -8.70 9.21
CA PRO A 11 -14.87 -8.34 8.74
C PRO A 11 -13.77 -9.32 9.16
N GLU A 12 -12.89 -9.64 8.21
CA GLU A 12 -11.74 -10.52 8.40
C GLU A 12 -10.44 -9.71 8.30
N GLY A 13 -9.50 -9.96 9.21
CA GLY A 13 -8.23 -9.23 9.26
C GLY A 13 -7.35 -9.46 8.02
N PHE A 14 -6.71 -8.39 7.51
CA PHE A 14 -5.77 -8.45 6.39
C PHE A 14 -4.65 -7.40 6.54
N GLY A 15 -3.72 -7.34 5.58
CA GLY A 15 -2.73 -6.23 5.49
C GLY A 15 -1.29 -6.67 5.22
N TYR A 16 -0.97 -7.95 5.40
CA TYR A 16 0.35 -8.49 5.08
C TYR A 16 0.40 -9.08 3.68
N LYS A 17 1.52 -8.84 2.98
CA LYS A 17 1.80 -9.36 1.62
C LYS A 17 0.73 -9.00 0.59
N VAL A 18 0.12 -7.83 0.75
CA VAL A 18 -0.97 -7.33 -0.09
C VAL A 18 -0.82 -5.82 -0.23
N LYS A 19 -1.56 -5.25 -1.19
CA LYS A 19 -1.76 -3.82 -1.34
C LYS A 19 -3.24 -3.52 -1.21
N TRP A 20 -3.57 -2.33 -0.73
CA TRP A 20 -4.93 -1.84 -0.73
C TRP A 20 -5.00 -0.34 -0.83
N PHE A 21 -6.08 0.14 -1.44
CA PHE A 21 -6.54 1.52 -1.23
C PHE A 21 -7.58 1.52 -0.11
N ALA A 22 -7.53 2.50 0.79
CA ALA A 22 -8.64 2.84 1.68
C ALA A 22 -9.28 4.13 1.15
N VAL A 23 -10.56 4.06 0.80
CA VAL A 23 -11.31 5.15 0.19
C VAL A 23 -12.43 5.56 1.13
N ARG A 24 -12.52 6.86 1.46
CA ARG A 24 -13.56 7.38 2.36
C ARG A 24 -14.89 7.47 1.63
N THR A 25 -15.69 6.41 1.75
CA THR A 25 -17.01 6.24 1.14
C THR A 25 -17.75 5.08 1.82
N PRO A 26 -19.09 5.13 1.94
CA PRO A 26 -19.88 4.01 2.46
C PRO A 26 -20.21 2.96 1.38
N ASP A 27 -19.90 3.20 0.11
CA ASP A 27 -20.37 2.37 -1.01
C ASP A 27 -19.18 1.75 -1.79
N PRO A 28 -19.04 0.42 -1.84
CA PRO A 28 -17.99 -0.23 -2.62
C PRO A 28 -18.18 -0.11 -4.13
N ALA A 29 -19.41 0.05 -4.62
CA ALA A 29 -19.68 0.15 -6.05
C ALA A 29 -19.05 1.41 -6.65
N VAL A 30 -19.10 2.54 -5.93
CA VAL A 30 -18.52 3.80 -6.44
C VAL A 30 -16.99 3.77 -6.52
N VAL A 31 -16.33 2.93 -5.73
CA VAL A 31 -14.85 2.74 -5.81
C VAL A 31 -14.49 2.03 -7.11
N LEU A 32 -15.24 1.00 -7.49
CA LEU A 32 -15.04 0.29 -8.75
C LEU A 32 -15.42 1.17 -9.96
N ASP A 33 -16.54 1.89 -9.87
CA ASP A 33 -17.00 2.84 -10.90
C ASP A 33 -15.97 3.93 -11.20
N ALA A 34 -15.37 4.54 -10.16
CA ALA A 34 -14.32 5.55 -10.32
C ALA A 34 -13.11 5.05 -11.11
N LEU A 35 -12.88 3.74 -11.12
CA LEU A 35 -11.81 3.09 -11.85
C LEU A 35 -12.24 2.51 -13.21
N GLY A 36 -13.55 2.55 -13.52
CA GLY A 36 -14.13 1.89 -14.69
C GLY A 36 -14.13 0.36 -14.60
N LEU A 37 -14.09 -0.19 -13.38
CA LEU A 37 -14.10 -1.62 -13.14
C LEU A 37 -15.54 -2.12 -13.04
N VAL A 38 -15.85 -3.18 -13.78
CA VAL A 38 -17.16 -3.83 -13.72
C VAL A 38 -17.17 -4.89 -12.62
N PRO A 39 -18.10 -4.82 -11.65
CA PRO A 39 -18.27 -5.89 -10.67
C PRO A 39 -18.64 -7.21 -11.36
N GLU A 40 -17.93 -8.30 -11.05
CA GLU A 40 -18.25 -9.64 -11.56
C GLU A 40 -19.20 -10.41 -10.61
N ALA A 41 -19.10 -10.15 -9.31
CA ALA A 41 -19.94 -10.78 -8.30
C ALA A 41 -19.90 -10.02 -6.97
N ALA A 42 -20.95 -10.20 -6.16
CA ALA A 42 -20.89 -9.90 -4.73
C ALA A 42 -20.08 -10.98 -4.01
N ALA A 43 -19.34 -10.58 -2.98
CA ALA A 43 -18.61 -11.50 -2.11
C ALA A 43 -18.60 -10.99 -0.67
N ASN A 44 -18.69 -11.90 0.28
CA ASN A 44 -18.42 -11.65 1.68
C ASN A 44 -16.92 -11.45 1.92
N TRP A 45 -16.51 -11.05 3.13
CA TRP A 45 -15.12 -10.77 3.47
C TRP A 45 -14.21 -11.95 3.19
N SER A 46 -14.60 -13.13 3.67
CA SER A 46 -13.74 -14.30 3.59
C SER A 46 -13.46 -14.71 2.14
N THR A 47 -14.49 -14.81 1.30
CA THR A 47 -14.31 -15.22 -0.10
C THR A 47 -13.75 -14.10 -0.98
N GLY A 48 -14.07 -12.84 -0.66
CA GLY A 48 -13.52 -11.65 -1.34
C GLY A 48 -12.02 -11.49 -1.12
N LEU A 49 -11.55 -11.60 0.13
CA LEU A 49 -10.13 -11.58 0.47
C LEU A 49 -9.40 -12.80 -0.11
N ALA A 50 -9.98 -14.00 0.01
CA ALA A 50 -9.39 -15.19 -0.62
C ALA A 50 -9.18 -15.02 -2.14
N ALA A 51 -10.10 -14.32 -2.82
CA ALA A 51 -9.94 -13.98 -4.22
C ALA A 51 -8.80 -12.98 -4.47
N SER A 52 -8.71 -11.90 -3.69
CA SER A 52 -7.71 -10.83 -3.89
C SER A 52 -6.27 -11.27 -3.61
N TYR A 53 -6.08 -12.26 -2.72
CA TYR A 53 -4.80 -12.90 -2.42
C TYR A 53 -4.39 -13.99 -3.41
N ARG A 54 -5.27 -14.38 -4.34
CA ARG A 54 -5.01 -15.47 -5.26
C ARG A 54 -3.88 -15.12 -6.22
N ARG A 55 -2.78 -15.88 -6.13
CA ARG A 55 -1.70 -15.79 -7.13
C ARG A 55 -2.19 -16.37 -8.44
N SER A 56 -1.91 -15.67 -9.54
CA SER A 56 -2.05 -16.21 -10.90
C SER A 56 -0.65 -16.47 -11.45
N ALA A 57 -0.50 -17.60 -12.13
CA ALA A 57 0.78 -18.06 -12.68
C ALA A 57 1.28 -17.21 -13.86
N SER A 58 0.44 -16.35 -14.43
CA SER A 58 0.80 -15.46 -15.55
C SER A 58 0.37 -14.03 -15.26
N ASP A 59 1.24 -13.08 -15.58
CA ASP A 59 1.01 -11.64 -15.49
C ASP A 59 0.16 -11.08 -16.64
N ASP A 60 -0.13 -11.90 -17.65
CA ASP A 60 -1.00 -11.52 -18.77
C ASP A 60 -2.49 -11.65 -18.45
N VAL A 61 -2.82 -12.26 -17.32
CA VAL A 61 -4.21 -12.47 -16.89
C VAL A 61 -4.62 -11.40 -15.90
N ALA A 62 -5.78 -10.79 -16.13
CA ALA A 62 -6.41 -9.87 -15.19
C ALA A 62 -6.54 -10.53 -13.80
N LYS A 63 -6.21 -9.77 -12.75
CA LYS A 63 -6.11 -10.28 -11.39
C LYS A 63 -7.33 -9.85 -10.58
N TRP A 64 -7.65 -10.58 -9.53
CA TRP A 64 -8.82 -10.27 -8.71
C TRP A 64 -8.53 -9.13 -7.74
N VAL A 65 -9.50 -8.24 -7.60
CA VAL A 65 -9.56 -7.22 -6.56
C VAL A 65 -10.88 -7.34 -5.83
N PHE A 66 -10.88 -6.96 -4.55
CA PHE A 66 -12.05 -6.97 -3.69
C PHE A 66 -12.29 -5.56 -3.15
N ALA A 67 -13.44 -4.97 -3.45
CA ALA A 67 -13.95 -3.77 -2.79
C ALA A 67 -14.79 -4.22 -1.59
N SER A 68 -14.29 -4.01 -0.38
CA SER A 68 -14.89 -4.52 0.86
C SER A 68 -16.24 -3.87 1.18
N PRO A 69 -17.06 -4.50 2.04
CA PRO A 69 -18.06 -3.76 2.82
C PRO A 69 -17.43 -2.54 3.48
N ALA A 70 -18.22 -1.48 3.66
CA ALA A 70 -17.74 -0.28 4.33
C ALA A 70 -17.57 -0.52 5.83
N ILE A 71 -16.46 -0.06 6.39
CA ILE A 71 -16.17 -0.10 7.82
C ILE A 71 -15.66 1.25 8.29
N GLY A 72 -16.31 1.83 9.31
CA GLY A 72 -15.96 3.15 9.81
C GLY A 72 -16.01 4.26 8.75
N GLY A 73 -16.83 4.10 7.70
CA GLY A 73 -16.89 5.03 6.56
C GLY A 73 -15.81 4.82 5.48
N TRP A 74 -15.07 3.72 5.54
CA TRP A 74 -14.03 3.36 4.59
C TRP A 74 -14.38 2.09 3.81
N VAL A 75 -14.14 2.11 2.51
CA VAL A 75 -14.08 0.90 1.67
C VAL A 75 -12.63 0.61 1.35
N PHE A 76 -12.24 -0.66 1.44
CA PHE A 76 -10.93 -1.12 1.00
C PHE A 76 -11.01 -1.75 -0.39
N LEU A 77 -10.17 -1.28 -1.32
CA LEU A 77 -9.90 -1.99 -2.57
C LEU A 77 -8.63 -2.80 -2.41
N VAL A 78 -8.75 -4.10 -2.19
CA VAL A 78 -7.66 -5.02 -1.84
C VAL A 78 -7.22 -5.83 -3.06
N GLY A 79 -5.91 -5.97 -3.26
CA GLY A 79 -5.37 -6.84 -4.31
C GLY A 79 -3.85 -6.95 -4.33
N THR A 80 -3.34 -8.15 -4.60
CA THR A 80 -1.88 -8.39 -4.71
C THR A 80 -1.23 -7.73 -5.93
N ALA A 81 -2.02 -7.45 -6.96
CA ALA A 81 -1.55 -6.89 -8.23
C ALA A 81 -1.86 -5.41 -8.43
N LEU A 82 -2.39 -4.72 -7.42
CA LEU A 82 -2.54 -3.26 -7.48
C LEU A 82 -1.18 -2.60 -7.77
N PRO A 83 -1.13 -1.54 -8.57
CA PRO A 83 0.11 -0.80 -8.79
C PRO A 83 0.53 -0.10 -7.48
N TYR A 84 1.77 0.37 -7.43
CA TYR A 84 2.35 1.03 -6.24
C TYR A 84 3.24 2.20 -6.67
N PRO A 85 3.50 3.19 -5.80
CA PRO A 85 4.25 4.37 -6.19
C PRO A 85 5.72 4.05 -6.44
N ILE A 86 6.21 4.53 -7.58
CA ILE A 86 7.61 4.41 -8.02
C ILE A 86 7.91 5.65 -8.85
N ASN A 87 8.92 6.42 -8.46
CA ASN A 87 9.39 7.59 -9.18
C ASN A 87 10.93 7.66 -9.19
N THR A 88 11.58 6.51 -9.30
CA THR A 88 13.04 6.42 -9.39
C THR A 88 13.56 6.85 -10.76
N GLU A 89 14.83 7.27 -10.80
CA GLU A 89 15.52 7.64 -12.05
C GLU A 89 15.72 6.43 -12.99
N ASP A 90 15.84 5.23 -12.41
CA ASP A 90 16.02 3.96 -13.13
C ASP A 90 14.74 3.45 -13.80
N GLY A 91 13.60 4.12 -13.57
CA GLY A 91 12.32 3.88 -14.22
C GLY A 91 11.21 3.39 -13.27
N ASP A 92 10.00 3.27 -13.81
CA ASP A 92 8.78 3.03 -13.01
C ASP A 92 8.43 1.53 -12.85
N HIS A 93 9.46 0.70 -12.75
CA HIS A 93 9.41 -0.77 -12.84
C HIS A 93 8.60 -1.24 -14.05
N GLY A 94 8.81 -0.60 -15.21
CA GLY A 94 8.24 -0.93 -16.51
C GLY A 94 6.73 -0.67 -16.61
N GLY A 95 6.25 0.44 -16.07
CA GLY A 95 4.86 0.90 -16.15
C GLY A 95 4.08 0.86 -14.85
N ILE A 96 4.63 0.30 -13.77
CA ILE A 96 3.90 0.16 -12.49
C ILE A 96 3.65 1.53 -11.86
N GLY A 97 4.68 2.40 -11.80
CA GLY A 97 4.53 3.74 -11.23
C GLY A 97 3.51 4.57 -11.99
N ARG A 98 3.57 4.59 -13.34
CA ARG A 98 2.55 5.28 -14.15
C ARG A 98 1.14 4.72 -13.94
N ALA A 99 0.99 3.40 -13.80
CA ALA A 99 -0.31 2.81 -13.49
C ALA A 99 -0.81 3.23 -12.10
N PHE A 100 0.08 3.35 -11.12
CA PHE A 100 -0.27 3.84 -9.79
C PHE A 100 -0.78 5.27 -9.86
N ASP A 101 -0.05 6.16 -10.53
CA ASP A 101 -0.45 7.57 -10.67
C ASP A 101 -1.83 7.70 -11.31
N GLN A 102 -2.10 6.92 -12.36
CA GLN A 102 -3.42 6.91 -13.02
C GLN A 102 -4.55 6.43 -12.10
N VAL A 103 -4.32 5.34 -11.35
CA VAL A 103 -5.31 4.80 -10.41
C VAL A 103 -5.53 5.76 -9.24
N PHE A 104 -4.45 6.28 -8.66
CA PHE A 104 -4.49 7.18 -7.53
C PHE A 104 -5.16 8.51 -7.89
N GLU A 105 -4.85 9.09 -9.06
CA GLU A 105 -5.49 10.31 -9.57
C GLU A 105 -7.00 10.13 -9.77
N ARG A 106 -7.44 9.02 -10.38
CA ARG A 106 -8.86 8.72 -10.57
C ARG A 106 -9.62 8.64 -9.23
N LEU A 107 -9.01 8.03 -8.22
CA LEU A 107 -9.63 7.95 -6.90
C LEU A 107 -9.63 9.32 -6.20
N LYS A 108 -8.48 10.00 -6.07
CA LYS A 108 -8.39 11.24 -5.29
C LYS A 108 -9.16 12.41 -5.93
N SER A 109 -9.36 12.41 -7.25
CA SER A 109 -10.23 13.38 -7.92
C SER A 109 -11.72 13.18 -7.61
N ARG A 110 -12.14 11.96 -7.25
CA ARG A 110 -13.54 11.62 -6.98
C ARG A 110 -13.92 11.69 -5.51
N PHE A 111 -13.02 11.28 -4.62
CA PHE A 111 -13.27 11.12 -3.19
C PHE A 111 -12.67 12.28 -2.37
N GLU A 112 -13.09 12.41 -1.12
CA GLU A 112 -12.56 13.45 -0.21
C GLU A 112 -11.17 13.05 0.33
N GLU A 113 -11.00 11.77 0.61
CA GLU A 113 -9.76 11.20 1.12
C GLU A 113 -9.53 9.81 0.54
N VAL A 114 -8.29 9.58 0.08
CA VAL A 114 -7.82 8.31 -0.46
C VAL A 114 -6.46 8.01 0.14
N GLN A 115 -6.32 6.80 0.67
CA GLN A 115 -5.07 6.28 1.20
C GLN A 115 -4.68 5.03 0.42
N PHE A 116 -3.39 4.77 0.32
CA PHE A 116 -2.84 3.54 -0.24
C PHE A 116 -1.84 2.97 0.75
N PHE A 117 -1.77 1.64 0.80
CA PHE A 117 -0.80 0.92 1.58
C PHE A 117 -0.37 -0.36 0.87
N GLY A 118 0.84 -0.83 1.15
CA GLY A 118 1.31 -2.10 0.62
C GLY A 118 2.49 -2.65 1.40
N SER A 119 2.57 -3.99 1.45
CA SER A 119 3.73 -4.68 2.01
C SER A 119 4.04 -5.97 1.25
N TYR A 120 5.33 -6.32 1.17
CA TYR A 120 5.78 -7.65 0.74
C TYR A 120 7.17 -7.97 1.31
N ARG A 121 7.18 -8.57 2.50
CA ARG A 121 8.40 -8.82 3.29
C ARG A 121 9.53 -9.61 2.61
N VAL A 122 9.24 -10.37 1.55
CA VAL A 122 10.28 -11.16 0.83
C VAL A 122 11.34 -10.24 0.23
N VAL A 123 10.93 -9.05 -0.21
CA VAL A 123 11.81 -8.02 -0.78
C VAL A 123 11.90 -6.76 0.09
N GLY A 124 11.45 -6.85 1.35
CA GLY A 124 11.36 -5.69 2.24
C GLY A 124 10.48 -4.57 1.69
N PHE A 125 9.53 -4.87 0.79
CA PHE A 125 8.69 -3.85 0.18
C PHE A 125 7.67 -3.31 1.19
N VAL A 126 7.59 -1.98 1.28
CA VAL A 126 6.54 -1.23 1.97
C VAL A 126 6.18 0.01 1.17
N ALA A 127 4.92 0.41 1.21
CA ALA A 127 4.48 1.64 0.58
C ALA A 127 3.28 2.24 1.30
N TRP A 128 3.16 3.56 1.25
CA TRP A 128 1.96 4.26 1.62
C TRP A 128 1.78 5.54 0.79
N ALA A 129 0.53 5.94 0.57
CA ALA A 129 0.19 7.24 0.02
C ALA A 129 -1.08 7.78 0.67
N ARG A 130 -1.24 9.09 0.72
CA ARG A 130 -2.44 9.77 1.22
C ARG A 130 -2.70 11.03 0.42
N ALA A 131 -3.94 11.20 -0.01
CA ALA A 131 -4.46 12.39 -0.63
C ALA A 131 -5.72 12.82 0.13
N ILE A 132 -5.73 14.05 0.62
CA ILE A 132 -6.90 14.72 1.21
C ILE A 132 -7.20 15.94 0.33
N ARG A 133 -8.47 16.14 -0.03
CA ARG A 133 -8.87 17.25 -0.88
C ARG A 133 -8.43 18.60 -0.30
N GLY A 134 -7.62 19.32 -1.06
CA GLY A 134 -7.12 20.65 -0.66
C GLY A 134 -5.82 20.61 0.14
N GLU A 135 -5.29 19.43 0.43
CA GLU A 135 -3.99 19.24 1.08
C GLU A 135 -2.98 18.64 0.09
N PRO A 136 -1.67 18.90 0.27
CA PRO A 136 -0.64 18.22 -0.51
C PRO A 136 -0.65 16.70 -0.27
N ASP A 137 -0.47 15.93 -1.34
CA ASP A 137 -0.32 14.48 -1.23
C ASP A 137 0.96 14.11 -0.45
N ARG A 138 0.91 13.00 0.27
CA ARG A 138 2.07 12.32 0.86
C ARG A 138 2.23 10.96 0.21
N VAL A 139 3.41 10.65 -0.34
CA VAL A 139 3.71 9.38 -1.00
C VAL A 139 5.08 8.87 -0.55
N PHE A 140 5.15 7.60 -0.17
CA PHE A 140 6.39 6.92 0.14
C PHE A 140 6.37 5.45 -0.29
N ALA A 141 7.48 4.94 -0.80
CA ALA A 141 7.70 3.51 -0.99
C ALA A 141 9.18 3.16 -0.84
N PHE A 142 9.43 1.97 -0.30
CA PHE A 142 10.75 1.38 -0.14
C PHE A 142 10.67 -0.11 -0.52
N GLY A 143 11.69 -0.64 -1.18
CA GLY A 143 11.78 -2.05 -1.53
C GLY A 143 13.12 -2.38 -2.18
N ASP A 144 13.50 -3.66 -2.16
CA ASP A 144 14.76 -4.17 -2.73
C ASP A 144 16.00 -3.34 -2.33
N GLY A 145 15.98 -2.79 -1.10
CA GLY A 145 17.08 -1.99 -0.56
C GLY A 145 17.16 -0.55 -1.09
N SER A 146 16.08 0.01 -1.64
CA SER A 146 16.06 1.41 -2.10
C SER A 146 14.70 2.07 -1.87
N VAL A 147 14.69 3.40 -1.76
CA VAL A 147 13.46 4.19 -1.78
C VAL A 147 12.96 4.27 -3.22
N TYR A 148 11.73 3.81 -3.44
CA TYR A 148 11.06 3.87 -4.74
C TYR A 148 10.30 5.17 -4.95
N ALA A 149 9.75 5.73 -3.87
CA ALA A 149 9.08 7.00 -3.91
C ALA A 149 9.22 7.77 -2.60
N ASN A 150 9.38 9.08 -2.70
CA ASN A 150 9.35 9.99 -1.57
C ASN A 150 8.89 11.37 -2.03
N ALA A 151 7.62 11.68 -1.79
CA ALA A 151 7.03 12.98 -2.15
C ALA A 151 6.12 13.47 -1.01
N GLY A 152 5.99 14.79 -0.92
CA GLY A 152 5.24 15.45 0.15
C GLY A 152 6.01 15.56 1.47
N GLN A 153 5.41 16.27 2.42
CA GLN A 153 5.98 16.44 3.75
C GLN A 153 5.71 15.21 4.62
N GLN A 154 6.61 14.92 5.56
CA GLN A 154 6.37 13.90 6.57
C GLN A 154 5.07 14.21 7.34
N ALA A 155 4.17 13.24 7.38
CA ALA A 155 2.91 13.34 8.11
C ALA A 155 3.16 13.28 9.63
N PRO A 156 2.34 13.95 10.44
CA PRO A 156 2.43 13.88 11.90
C PRO A 156 2.38 12.46 12.45
N GLU A 157 1.61 11.56 11.82
CA GLU A 157 1.48 10.17 12.22
C GLU A 157 2.76 9.35 11.92
N GLU A 158 3.44 9.63 10.79
CA GLU A 158 4.76 9.06 10.49
C GLU A 158 5.77 9.47 11.57
N ALA A 159 5.78 10.76 11.95
CA ALA A 159 6.65 11.28 13.01
C ALA A 159 6.31 10.67 14.38
N ALA A 160 5.02 10.47 14.67
CA ALA A 160 4.57 9.84 15.92
C ALA A 160 5.01 8.37 16.02
N LEU A 161 5.05 7.63 14.90
CA LEU A 161 5.59 6.27 14.83
C LEU A 161 7.13 6.24 14.87
N GLY A 162 7.79 7.39 14.67
CA GLY A 162 9.23 7.52 14.71
C GLY A 162 9.91 7.20 13.38
N PHE A 163 9.19 7.31 12.26
CA PHE A 163 9.78 7.12 10.95
C PHE A 163 10.85 8.18 10.67
N PRO A 164 11.89 7.84 9.89
CA PRO A 164 12.87 8.80 9.43
C PRO A 164 12.22 10.03 8.78
N ARG A 165 12.76 11.21 9.10
CA ARG A 165 12.40 12.43 8.39
C ARG A 165 13.12 12.47 7.05
N LEU A 166 12.36 12.36 5.96
CA LEU A 166 12.88 12.27 4.59
C LEU A 166 12.28 13.32 3.65
N ASP A 167 11.40 14.21 4.13
CA ASP A 167 10.78 15.23 3.30
C ASP A 167 11.83 16.11 2.60
N GLY A 168 11.57 16.41 1.32
CA GLY A 168 12.46 17.21 0.48
C GLY A 168 13.70 16.48 -0.05
N LEU A 169 13.97 15.25 0.37
CA LEU A 169 15.06 14.44 -0.18
C LEU A 169 14.65 13.76 -1.49
N SER A 170 15.60 13.67 -2.44
CA SER A 170 15.46 12.81 -3.61
C SER A 170 15.35 11.34 -3.18
N VAL A 171 14.92 10.45 -4.08
CA VAL A 171 14.87 9.01 -3.77
C VAL A 171 16.25 8.45 -3.40
N SER A 172 17.32 8.92 -4.05
CA SER A 172 18.70 8.52 -3.73
C SER A 172 19.11 9.02 -2.35
N ASP A 173 18.93 10.32 -2.09
CA ASP A 173 19.31 10.91 -0.79
C ASP A 173 18.49 10.32 0.36
N ALA A 174 17.20 10.02 0.11
CA ALA A 174 16.33 9.36 1.09
C ALA A 174 16.80 7.93 1.37
N THR A 175 17.28 7.22 0.35
CA THR A 175 17.88 5.89 0.50
C THR A 175 19.12 5.96 1.39
N ASP A 176 20.07 6.83 1.06
CA ASP A 176 21.29 7.04 1.85
C ASP A 176 20.97 7.43 3.30
N ARG A 177 19.97 8.30 3.48
CA ARG A 177 19.56 8.74 4.82
C ARG A 177 18.97 7.60 5.65
N ILE A 178 18.13 6.74 5.08
CA ILE A 178 17.56 5.58 5.78
C ILE A 178 18.68 4.63 6.22
N PHE A 179 19.63 4.33 5.34
CA PHE A 179 20.73 3.42 5.69
C PHE A 179 21.69 4.01 6.72
N ALA A 180 22.03 5.30 6.63
CA ALA A 180 22.83 5.96 7.65
C ALA A 180 22.17 5.87 9.04
N LEU A 181 20.85 6.08 9.11
CA LEU A 181 20.08 5.92 10.35
C LEU A 181 20.05 4.46 10.84
N ALA A 182 19.93 3.50 9.93
CA ALA A 182 19.96 2.08 10.28
C ALA A 182 21.33 1.67 10.85
N GLU A 183 22.42 2.13 10.25
CA GLU A 183 23.78 1.92 10.73
C GLU A 183 24.01 2.55 12.12
N GLU A 184 23.51 3.77 12.35
CA GLU A 184 23.54 4.41 13.66
C GLU A 184 22.80 3.58 14.72
N GLN A 185 21.60 3.07 14.39
CA GLN A 185 20.82 2.20 15.29
C GLN A 185 21.55 0.87 15.57
N ASP A 186 22.14 0.26 14.57
CA ASP A 186 22.89 -0.99 14.71
C ASP A 186 24.15 -0.80 15.56
N ALA A 187 24.87 0.31 15.37
CA ALA A 187 26.04 0.67 16.18
C ALA A 187 25.66 0.89 17.66
N GLN A 188 24.56 1.62 17.93
CA GLN A 188 24.06 1.81 19.29
C GLN A 188 23.66 0.48 19.93
N GLN A 189 22.97 -0.38 19.18
CA GLN A 189 22.58 -1.71 19.65
C GLN A 189 23.79 -2.58 19.95
N ALA A 190 24.83 -2.55 19.11
CA ALA A 190 26.08 -3.27 19.33
C ALA A 190 26.81 -2.77 20.58
N ALA A 191 26.84 -1.46 20.81
CA ALA A 191 27.46 -0.86 22.00
C ALA A 191 26.74 -1.27 23.30
N LEU A 192 25.41 -1.31 23.31
CA LEU A 192 24.61 -1.80 24.44
C LEU A 192 24.89 -3.28 24.72
N LYS A 193 24.91 -4.12 23.68
CA LYS A 193 25.26 -5.55 23.80
C LYS A 193 26.67 -5.75 24.35
N ALA A 194 27.65 -4.97 23.87
CA ALA A 194 29.02 -5.00 24.36
C ALA A 194 29.12 -4.57 25.85
N SER A 195 28.19 -3.75 26.31
CA SER A 195 28.05 -3.33 27.71
C SER A 195 27.30 -4.34 28.60
N GLY A 196 26.97 -5.52 28.07
CA GLY A 196 26.30 -6.61 28.80
C GLY A 196 24.78 -6.55 28.77
N VAL A 197 24.17 -5.61 28.02
CA VAL A 197 22.71 -5.53 27.89
C VAL A 197 22.19 -6.68 27.02
N PRO A 198 21.18 -7.45 27.46
CA PRO A 198 20.57 -8.51 26.66
C PRO A 198 20.03 -8.00 25.32
N ALA A 199 20.11 -8.81 24.26
CA ALA A 199 19.76 -8.39 22.90
C ALA A 199 18.34 -7.80 22.76
N ARG A 200 17.34 -8.40 23.43
CA ARG A 200 15.95 -7.89 23.43
C ARG A 200 15.82 -6.53 24.09
N GLU A 201 16.55 -6.31 25.18
CA GLU A 201 16.53 -5.05 25.92
C GLU A 201 17.31 -3.97 25.16
N ALA A 202 18.46 -4.30 24.59
CA ALA A 202 19.22 -3.40 23.73
C ALA A 202 18.37 -2.91 22.54
N PHE A 203 17.64 -3.82 21.89
CA PHE A 203 16.70 -3.47 20.82
C PHE A 203 15.60 -2.50 21.31
N ALA A 204 14.98 -2.81 22.45
CA ALA A 204 13.93 -1.97 23.02
C ALA A 204 14.45 -0.57 23.43
N LEU A 205 15.67 -0.47 23.94
CA LEU A 205 16.31 0.79 24.34
C LEU A 205 16.66 1.67 23.13
N VAL A 206 17.17 1.09 22.04
CA VAL A 206 17.47 1.84 20.80
C VAL A 206 16.20 2.36 20.18
N ARG A 207 15.16 1.51 20.08
CA ARG A 207 13.90 1.90 19.44
C ARG A 207 12.97 2.73 20.31
N GLN A 208 13.05 2.61 21.63
CA GLN A 208 12.15 3.30 22.59
C GLN A 208 10.65 3.14 22.25
N GLY A 209 10.27 1.96 21.76
CA GLY A 209 8.91 1.67 21.32
C GLY A 209 8.50 2.34 19.99
N LYS A 210 9.45 2.87 19.22
CA LYS A 210 9.26 3.43 17.88
C LYS A 210 9.64 2.42 16.79
N ALA A 211 9.28 2.77 15.56
CA ALA A 211 9.70 2.07 14.35
C ALA A 211 11.22 2.01 14.19
N GLY A 212 11.69 1.08 13.35
CA GLY A 212 13.08 1.07 12.90
C GLY A 212 13.34 2.18 11.88
N ALA A 213 14.62 2.43 11.58
CA ALA A 213 14.99 3.30 10.46
C ALA A 213 14.49 2.74 9.12
N ILE A 214 14.60 1.43 8.91
CA ILE A 214 14.02 0.73 7.76
C ILE A 214 12.61 0.28 8.14
N PRO A 215 11.56 0.83 7.50
CA PRO A 215 10.18 0.47 7.79
C PRO A 215 9.84 -0.96 7.35
N ASP A 216 8.94 -1.63 8.08
CA ASP A 216 8.49 -2.99 7.79
C ASP A 216 6.95 -3.13 7.65
N GLU A 217 6.48 -4.38 7.45
CA GLU A 217 5.03 -4.64 7.25
C GLU A 217 4.17 -4.29 8.47
N GLY A 218 4.74 -4.28 9.68
CA GLY A 218 4.08 -3.84 10.90
C GLY A 218 3.91 -2.33 10.96
N ASP A 219 4.92 -1.59 10.49
CA ASP A 219 4.88 -0.13 10.41
C ASP A 219 3.76 0.36 9.46
N VAL A 220 3.56 -0.35 8.35
CA VAL A 220 2.49 -0.04 7.37
C VAL A 220 1.11 -0.14 8.01
N VAL A 221 0.82 -1.22 8.74
CA VAL A 221 -0.51 -1.42 9.36
C VAL A 221 -0.71 -0.52 10.58
N ALA A 222 0.38 -0.16 11.29
CA ALA A 222 0.34 0.83 12.35
C ALA A 222 -0.01 2.22 11.80
N LEU A 223 0.61 2.64 10.69
CA LEU A 223 0.28 3.89 10.02
C LEU A 223 -1.16 3.90 9.51
N ALA A 224 -1.62 2.79 8.90
CA ALA A 224 -3.00 2.65 8.47
C ALA A 224 -3.99 2.84 9.63
N GLY A 225 -3.69 2.31 10.82
CA GLY A 225 -4.48 2.53 12.03
C GLY A 225 -4.55 3.98 12.50
N LEU A 226 -3.50 4.77 12.27
CA LEU A 226 -3.50 6.20 12.62
C LEU A 226 -4.21 7.07 11.58
N TRP A 227 -4.19 6.67 10.30
CA TRP A 227 -4.82 7.42 9.21
C TRP A 227 -6.29 7.06 8.98
N SER A 228 -6.69 5.81 9.19
CA SER A 228 -8.07 5.36 8.98
C SER A 228 -8.43 4.19 9.89
N VAL A 229 -8.01 2.98 9.53
CA VAL A 229 -8.34 1.72 10.19
C VAL A 229 -7.15 0.78 10.06
N ASN A 230 -6.79 0.10 11.14
CA ASN A 230 -5.79 -0.97 11.08
C ASN A 230 -6.49 -2.25 10.55
N PRO A 231 -6.16 -2.71 9.33
CA PRO A 231 -6.85 -3.85 8.73
C PRO A 231 -6.55 -5.18 9.44
N THR A 232 -5.50 -5.26 10.26
CA THR A 232 -5.16 -6.50 11.00
C THR A 232 -5.95 -6.67 12.28
N GLN A 233 -6.78 -5.69 12.64
CA GLN A 233 -7.56 -5.66 13.89
C GLN A 233 -9.07 -5.68 13.63
N LEU A 234 -9.47 -5.99 12.40
CA LEU A 234 -10.88 -6.00 12.02
C LEU A 234 -11.65 -7.10 12.75
N ASP A 235 -11.04 -8.24 13.00
CA ASP A 235 -11.64 -9.40 13.67
C ASP A 235 -11.46 -9.42 15.20
N ASP A 236 -10.85 -8.38 15.79
CA ASP A 236 -10.57 -8.29 17.23
C ASP A 236 -11.82 -8.05 18.11
N GLY A 237 -13.01 -7.92 17.52
CA GLY A 237 -14.29 -7.77 18.24
C GLY A 237 -14.46 -6.46 19.04
N GLY A 238 -13.52 -5.52 18.91
CA GLY A 238 -13.50 -4.26 19.66
C GLY A 238 -14.48 -3.19 19.19
N GLN A 239 -15.08 -3.36 18.00
CA GLN A 239 -16.10 -2.46 17.45
C GLN A 239 -17.35 -3.28 17.09
N SER A 240 -18.54 -2.68 17.25
CA SER A 240 -19.78 -3.25 16.74
C SER A 240 -19.76 -3.23 15.21
N GLN A 241 -19.23 -4.28 14.61
CA GLN A 241 -19.16 -4.45 13.17
C GLN A 241 -20.38 -5.20 12.68
N GLU A 242 -20.98 -4.71 11.61
CA GLU A 242 -22.12 -5.38 10.97
C GLU A 242 -21.62 -6.32 9.88
N PRO A 243 -22.22 -7.52 9.74
CA PRO A 243 -21.94 -8.39 8.61
C PRO A 243 -22.27 -7.69 7.29
N GLY A 244 -21.44 -7.88 6.27
CA GLY A 244 -21.61 -7.18 5.00
C GLY A 244 -21.14 -7.97 3.79
N THR A 245 -21.50 -7.47 2.60
CA THR A 245 -21.00 -7.96 1.31
C THR A 245 -20.34 -6.83 0.54
N GLY A 246 -19.20 -7.16 -0.03
CA GLY A 246 -18.45 -6.31 -0.96
C GLY A 246 -18.61 -6.80 -2.39
N LEU A 247 -17.74 -6.33 -3.26
CA LEU A 247 -17.76 -6.61 -4.69
C LEU A 247 -16.39 -7.09 -5.16
N VAL A 248 -16.38 -8.12 -5.98
CA VAL A 248 -15.18 -8.64 -6.62
C VAL A 248 -15.18 -8.22 -8.09
N ALA A 249 -14.03 -7.74 -8.55
CA ALA A 249 -13.82 -7.35 -9.95
C ALA A 249 -12.45 -7.83 -10.44
N ARG A 250 -12.21 -7.68 -11.75
CA ARG A 250 -10.90 -7.93 -12.37
C ARG A 250 -10.16 -6.63 -12.62
N LEU A 251 -8.92 -6.59 -12.17
CA LEU A 251 -7.96 -5.54 -12.46
C LEU A 251 -7.27 -5.85 -13.81
N PRO A 252 -7.51 -5.05 -14.86
CA PRO A 252 -6.91 -5.28 -16.17
C PRO A 252 -5.41 -4.94 -16.17
N LYS A 253 -4.66 -5.54 -17.11
CA LYS A 253 -3.20 -5.42 -17.18
C LYS A 253 -2.69 -3.98 -17.21
N HIS A 254 -3.34 -3.11 -17.99
CA HIS A 254 -2.93 -1.70 -18.11
C HIS A 254 -3.06 -0.91 -16.78
N MET A 255 -3.90 -1.36 -15.84
CA MET A 255 -4.02 -0.78 -14.50
C MET A 255 -3.07 -1.42 -13.48
N MET A 256 -2.50 -2.58 -13.78
CA MET A 256 -1.40 -3.17 -12.99
C MET A 256 -0.05 -2.57 -13.40
N ARG A 257 0.07 -2.26 -14.69
CA ARG A 257 1.27 -1.77 -15.36
C ARG A 257 0.86 -1.06 -16.63
N ALA A 258 1.16 0.23 -16.73
CA ALA A 258 0.90 1.01 -17.93
C ALA A 258 1.71 0.43 -19.10
N PRO A 259 1.16 0.45 -20.33
CA PRO A 259 1.94 0.08 -21.50
C PRO A 259 3.19 0.96 -21.61
N MET A 260 4.25 0.40 -22.21
CA MET A 260 5.35 1.23 -22.69
C MET A 260 4.78 2.13 -23.78
N ASP A 261 5.10 3.41 -23.76
CA ASP A 261 4.81 4.28 -24.89
C ASP A 261 5.51 3.65 -26.10
N SER A 262 4.74 3.30 -27.13
CA SER A 262 5.33 2.87 -28.40
C SER A 262 6.15 4.04 -28.92
N ASP A 263 7.45 3.82 -29.07
CA ASP A 263 8.38 4.76 -29.72
C ASP A 263 7.71 5.35 -30.97
N ASP A 264 7.75 6.68 -31.07
CA ASP A 264 7.08 7.45 -32.11
C ASP A 264 7.32 6.88 -33.51
N GLY A 265 6.24 6.90 -34.31
CA GLY A 265 6.20 6.33 -35.64
C GLY A 265 7.40 6.70 -36.52
N HIS A 266 8.19 5.70 -36.89
CA HIS A 266 8.90 5.73 -38.15
C HIS A 266 7.87 5.70 -39.28
N ILE A 267 7.52 6.91 -39.73
CA ILE A 267 6.98 7.14 -41.06
C ILE A 267 8.09 6.70 -42.04
N GLU A 268 8.03 5.46 -42.51
CA GLU A 268 8.68 5.09 -43.76
C GLU A 268 7.96 5.87 -44.87
N ALA A 269 8.55 6.99 -45.26
CA ALA A 269 8.24 7.63 -46.52
C ALA A 269 8.63 6.65 -47.64
N SER A 270 7.62 6.07 -48.27
CA SER A 270 7.74 5.31 -49.51
C SER A 270 8.30 6.22 -50.60
N ALA A 271 9.35 5.73 -51.27
CA ALA A 271 9.85 6.23 -52.54
C ALA A 271 9.51 5.22 -53.65
#